data_AF-A0A7X7KRU4-F1
#
_entry.id   AF-A0A7X7KRU4-F1
#
_cell.length_a   1.000
_cell.length_b   1.000
_cell.length_c   1.000
_cell.angle_alpha   90.00
_cell.angle_beta   90.00
_cell.angle_gamma   90.00
#
_symmetry.space_group_name_H-M   'P 1'
#
loop_
_entity.id
_entity.type
_entity.pdbx_description
1 polymer ?
#
loop_
_entity_poly.entity_id
_entity_poly.type
_entity_poly.pdbx_seq_one_letter_code
_entity_poly.pdbx_strand_id
1 'polypeptide(L)' 'MIGFWIFMFFMVALLPASMLALGKYFKQNAPKDINGVFGYRSVRSMQNQDTWQFAHEHFGQTWFVVGRA' A
#
# COMPACT_ATOMS: atom_id res chain seq x y z
N MET A 1 6.41 -30.97 14.52
CA MET A 1 6.22 -29.62 15.12
C MET A 1 6.88 -28.48 14.36
N ILE A 2 7.92 -28.71 13.52
CA ILE A 2 8.58 -27.65 12.73
C ILE A 2 7.66 -26.92 11.73
N GLY A 3 6.73 -27.65 11.09
CA GLY A 3 5.87 -27.09 10.03
C GLY A 3 4.94 -25.96 10.49
N PHE A 4 4.49 -26.02 11.75
CA PHE A 4 3.67 -24.97 12.35
C PHE A 4 4.44 -23.64 12.45
N TRP A 5 5.68 -23.69 12.92
CA TRP A 5 6.53 -22.50 13.06
C TRP A 5 6.92 -21.89 11.72
N ILE A 6 7.19 -22.74 10.71
CA ILE A 6 7.44 -22.28 9.33
C ILE A 6 6.19 -21.57 8.78
N PHE A 7 5.02 -22.18 8.92
CA PHE A 7 3.75 -21.58 8.48
C PHE A 7 3.49 -20.24 9.17
N MET A 8 3.68 -20.17 10.49
CA MET A 8 3.52 -18.93 11.25
C MET A 8 4.51 -17.85 10.81
N PHE A 9 5.77 -18.22 10.53
CA PHE A 9 6.76 -17.28 10.01
C PHE A 9 6.29 -16.64 8.69
N PHE A 10 5.79 -17.43 7.74
CA PHE A 10 5.26 -16.89 6.48
C PHE A 10 4.02 -16.02 6.70
N MET A 11 3.12 -16.41 7.59
CA MET A 11 1.92 -15.63 7.91
C MET A 11 2.25 -14.28 8.55
N VAL A 12 3.27 -14.24 9.42
CA VAL A 12 3.75 -13.00 10.02
C VAL A 12 4.50 -12.14 9.01
N ALA A 13 5.32 -12.75 8.14
CA ALA A 13 6.09 -12.05 7.12
C ALA A 13 5.24 -11.48 5.96
N LEU A 14 4.04 -12.04 5.72
CA LEU A 14 3.11 -11.57 4.69
C LEU A 14 2.69 -10.11 4.89
N LEU A 15 2.48 -9.67 6.14
CA LEU A 15 2.10 -8.30 6.45
C LEU A 15 3.17 -7.28 6.02
N PRO A 16 4.41 -7.30 6.53
CA PRO A 16 5.44 -6.35 6.12
C PRO A 16 5.79 -6.51 4.63
N ALA A 17 5.78 -7.73 4.08
CA ALA A 17 6.00 -7.94 2.65
C ALA A 17 4.92 -7.25 1.79
N SER A 18 3.65 -7.34 2.18
CA SER A 18 2.55 -6.66 1.49
C SER A 18 2.68 -5.14 1.57
N MET A 19 3.06 -4.60 2.74
CA MET A 19 3.29 -3.17 2.95
C MET A 19 4.44 -2.64 2.08
N LEU A 20 5.52 -3.39 1.93
CA LEU A 20 6.64 -3.05 1.05
C LEU A 20 6.25 -3.10 -0.43
N ALA A 21 5.60 -4.19 -0.87
CA ALA A 21 5.23 -4.39 -2.26
C ALA A 21 4.21 -3.35 -2.73
N LEU A 22 3.14 -3.17 -1.98
CA LEU A 22 2.09 -2.21 -2.29
C LEU A 22 2.54 -0.77 -2.03
N GLY A 23 3.35 -0.52 -1.00
CA GLY A 23 3.93 0.81 -0.75
C GLY A 23 4.80 1.27 -1.92
N LYS A 24 5.66 0.38 -2.45
CA LYS A 24 6.46 0.66 -3.66
C LYS A 24 5.58 0.87 -4.89
N TYR A 25 4.54 0.06 -5.07
CA TYR A 25 3.61 0.17 -6.19
C TYR A 25 2.89 1.52 -6.18
N PHE A 26 2.27 1.91 -5.06
CA PHE A 26 1.53 3.16 -4.94
C PHE A 26 2.41 4.41 -4.99
N LYS A 27 3.68 4.31 -4.57
CA LYS A 27 4.66 5.39 -4.74
C LYS A 27 4.98 5.67 -6.21
N GLN A 28 5.03 4.63 -7.06
CA GLN A 28 5.45 4.77 -8.46
C GLN A 28 4.28 4.91 -9.43
N ASN A 29 3.15 4.27 -9.14
CA ASN A 29 2.00 4.20 -10.02
C ASN A 29 0.71 4.38 -9.21
N ALA A 30 0.30 5.65 -9.01
CA ALA A 30 -1.08 5.93 -8.66
C ALA A 30 -2.00 5.44 -9.80
N PRO A 31 -3.20 4.89 -9.51
CA PRO A 31 -4.15 4.52 -10.55
C PRO A 31 -4.40 5.71 -11.47
N LYS A 32 -4.30 5.51 -12.79
CA LYS A 32 -4.35 6.60 -13.79
C LYS A 32 -5.65 7.40 -13.71
N ASP A 33 -6.75 6.71 -13.46
CA ASP A 33 -8.07 7.31 -13.36
C ASP A 33 -8.55 7.31 -11.91
N ILE A 34 -9.09 8.46 -11.48
CA ILE A 34 -9.82 8.58 -10.21
C ILE A 34 -11.03 7.65 -10.29
N ASN A 35 -11.01 6.58 -9.50
CA ASN A 35 -12.10 5.62 -9.47
C ASN A 35 -12.45 5.23 -8.04
N GLY A 36 -13.73 4.93 -7.81
CA GLY A 36 -14.23 4.52 -6.49
C GLY A 36 -14.04 3.03 -6.20
N VAL A 37 -13.45 2.26 -7.12
CA VAL A 37 -13.33 0.80 -6.98
C VAL A 37 -12.01 0.42 -6.32
N PHE A 38 -10.92 1.08 -6.70
CA PHE A 38 -9.56 0.79 -6.27
C PHE A 38 -8.79 2.07 -5.94
N GLY A 39 -8.30 2.18 -4.70
CA GLY A 39 -7.57 3.35 -4.20
C GLY A 39 -8.35 4.20 -3.20
N TYR A 40 -7.91 5.44 -3.00
CA TYR A 40 -8.42 6.36 -1.97
C TYR A 40 -9.78 6.98 -2.29
N ARG A 41 -10.84 6.53 -1.63
CA ARG A 41 -12.25 6.91 -1.92
C ARG A 41 -12.76 8.19 -1.24
N SER A 42 -11.91 8.96 -0.57
CA SER A 42 -12.38 10.16 0.14
C SER A 42 -12.69 11.27 -0.87
N VAL A 43 -13.72 12.09 -0.58
CA VAL A 43 -14.10 13.22 -1.45
C VAL A 43 -12.92 14.17 -1.68
N ARG A 44 -12.07 14.37 -0.67
CA ARG A 44 -10.87 15.22 -0.76
C ARG A 44 -9.75 14.61 -1.62
N SER A 45 -9.56 13.29 -1.57
CA SER A 45 -8.53 12.61 -2.38
C SER A 45 -8.95 12.42 -3.85
N MET A 46 -10.25 12.48 -4.14
CA MET A 46 -10.80 12.32 -5.50
C MET A 46 -11.12 13.66 -6.16
N GLN A 47 -10.76 14.78 -5.55
CA GLN A 47 -11.20 16.11 -5.99
C GLN A 47 -10.57 16.51 -7.34
N ASN A 48 -9.31 16.13 -7.57
CA ASN A 48 -8.60 16.32 -8.82
C ASN A 48 -7.46 15.30 -8.96
N GLN A 49 -6.83 15.24 -10.13
CA GLN A 49 -5.75 14.26 -10.37
C GLN A 49 -4.55 14.46 -9.45
N ASP A 50 -4.21 15.72 -9.12
CA ASP A 50 -3.07 16.05 -8.27
C ASP A 50 -3.28 15.57 -6.82
N THR A 51 -4.47 15.77 -6.26
CA THR A 51 -4.83 15.30 -4.91
C THR A 51 -4.93 13.79 -4.84
N TRP A 52 -5.38 13.16 -5.94
CA TRP A 52 -5.39 11.71 -6.09
C TRP A 52 -3.98 11.14 -6.10
N GLN A 53 -3.07 11.73 -6.88
CA GLN A 53 -1.68 11.32 -6.96
C GLN A 53 -0.96 11.54 -5.62
N PHE A 54 -1.17 12.70 -5.00
CA PHE A 54 -0.60 13.03 -3.69
C PHE A 54 -1.02 12.02 -2.60
N ALA A 55 -2.31 11.66 -2.55
CA ALA A 55 -2.80 10.71 -1.54
C ALA A 55 -2.15 9.32 -1.68
N HIS A 56 -2.02 8.83 -2.92
CA HIS A 56 -1.40 7.53 -3.19
C HIS A 56 0.12 7.55 -2.97
N GLU A 57 0.79 8.64 -3.35
CA GLU A 57 2.22 8.79 -3.12
C GLU A 57 2.54 8.88 -1.62
N HIS A 58 1.80 9.71 -0.88
CA HIS A 58 1.97 9.87 0.57
C HIS A 58 1.78 8.53 1.29
N PHE A 59 0.70 7.81 0.96
CA PHE A 59 0.46 6.48 1.49
C PHE A 59 1.58 5.49 1.13
N GLY A 60 1.98 5.46 -0.14
CA GLY A 60 3.05 4.59 -0.63
C GLY A 60 4.36 4.82 0.13
N GLN A 61 4.69 6.08 0.40
CA GLN A 61 5.85 6.45 1.21
C GLN A 61 5.70 5.98 2.66
N THR A 62 4.56 6.25 3.32
CA THR A 62 4.32 5.81 4.71
C THR A 62 4.40 4.29 4.83
N TRP A 63 3.72 3.54 3.95
CA TRP A 63 3.77 2.08 3.94
C TRP A 63 5.16 1.52 3.67
N PHE A 64 5.92 2.15 2.79
CA PHE A 64 7.30 1.74 2.52
C PHE A 64 8.27 2.05 3.66
N VAL A 65 8.02 3.10 4.46
CA VAL A 65 8.82 3.40 5.66
C VAL A 65 8.45 2.45 6.80
N VAL A 66 7.16 2.28 7.08
CA VAL A 66 6.68 1.41 8.16
C VAL A 66 6.99 -0.06 7.87
N GLY A 67 6.85 -0.52 6.63
CA GLY A 67 7.20 -1.90 6.26
C GLY A 67 8.70 -2.20 6.28
N ARG A 68 9.56 -1.17 6.38
CA ARG A 68 11.02 -1.33 6.57
C ARG A 68 11.45 -1.26 8.04
N ALA A 69 10.60 -0.73 8.92
CA ALA A 69 10.84 -0.61 10.36
C ALA A 69 10.48 -1.91 11.06
#